data_AF-A0A961EM42-F1
#
_entry.id   AF-A0A961EM42-F1
#
_cell.length_a   1.000
_cell.length_b   1.000
_cell.length_c   1.000
_cell.angle_alpha   90.00
_cell.angle_beta   90.00
_cell.angle_gamma   90.00
#
_symmetry.space_group_name_H-M   'P 1'
#
loop_
_entity.id
_entity.type
_entity.pdbx_description
1 polymer ?
#
loop_
_entity_poly.entity_id
_entity_poly.type
_entity_poly.pdbx_seq_one_letter_code
_entity_poly.pdbx_strand_id
1 'polypeptide(L)'
;MVALVPALTAPVDPVTALRRIAFLMERQRAGSYRIEAFRKAAATISALPDGELAARHTAGTVQDLPGIGKATAGVIGEALEGELPAYLTSLQDNNTSLLEPGGEALYAALAGDAHTHSNWSDGGSPIEEMVLTAVETGHEWMVLTDHSPQLKVARGLTVERLTKQIAIVDAITASLAGTFTLLKGIEVDILDDGSLDQTPAMLAKLDLVVASV
;
A
#
# COMPACT_ATOMS: atom_id res chain seq x y z
N MET A 1 -11.98 21.14 -4.13
CA MET A 1 -11.43 20.31 -3.04
C MET A 1 -10.58 19.26 -3.68
N VAL A 2 -9.29 19.23 -3.39
CA VAL A 2 -8.45 18.11 -3.79
C VAL A 2 -8.72 17.00 -2.77
N ALA A 3 -9.71 16.16 -3.05
CA ALA A 3 -9.81 14.89 -2.35
C ALA A 3 -8.59 14.08 -2.77
N LEU A 4 -7.77 13.63 -1.81
CA LEU A 4 -6.55 12.85 -2.08
C LEU A 4 -6.82 11.65 -2.99
N VAL A 5 -8.03 11.08 -2.87
CA VAL A 5 -8.56 10.08 -3.78
C VAL A 5 -10.07 10.33 -3.94
N PRO A 6 -10.65 10.24 -5.15
CA PRO A 6 -12.09 10.38 -5.35
C PRO A 6 -12.89 9.39 -4.50
N ALA A 7 -14.01 9.83 -3.94
CA ALA A 7 -14.92 8.95 -3.19
C ALA A 7 -15.47 7.85 -4.11
N LEU A 8 -15.51 6.62 -3.59
CA LEU A 8 -16.12 5.50 -4.28
C LEU A 8 -17.65 5.62 -4.23
N THR A 9 -18.30 5.15 -5.29
CA THR A 9 -19.76 5.11 -5.45
C THR A 9 -20.19 3.67 -5.72
N ALA A 10 -21.45 3.35 -5.41
CA ALA A 10 -22.05 2.06 -5.75
C ALA A 10 -22.20 1.88 -7.28
N PRO A 11 -22.08 0.65 -7.83
CA PRO A 11 -21.60 -0.55 -7.14
C PRO A 11 -20.08 -0.53 -6.95
N VAL A 12 -19.59 -1.11 -5.85
CA VAL A 12 -18.16 -1.20 -5.56
C VAL A 12 -17.74 -2.65 -5.37
N ASP A 13 -16.58 -3.02 -5.91
CA ASP A 13 -15.97 -4.33 -5.68
C ASP A 13 -15.62 -4.50 -4.17
N PRO A 14 -15.91 -5.65 -3.54
CA PRO A 14 -15.58 -5.91 -2.14
C PRO A 14 -14.10 -5.70 -1.77
N VAL A 15 -13.16 -6.11 -2.63
CA VAL A 15 -11.72 -5.89 -2.46
C VAL A 15 -11.42 -4.40 -2.44
N THR A 16 -11.94 -3.66 -3.43
CA THR A 16 -11.76 -2.21 -3.53
C THR A 16 -12.34 -1.49 -2.32
N ALA A 17 -13.50 -1.92 -1.82
CA ALA A 17 -14.12 -1.36 -0.63
C ALA A 17 -13.26 -1.58 0.63
N LEU A 18 -12.78 -2.81 0.87
CA LEU A 18 -11.94 -3.14 2.01
C LEU A 18 -10.59 -2.39 1.97
N ARG A 19 -9.94 -2.32 0.79
CA ARG A 19 -8.71 -1.54 0.60
C ARG A 19 -8.93 -0.06 0.88
N ARG A 20 -10.02 0.53 0.36
CA ARG A 20 -10.34 1.94 0.60
C ARG A 20 -10.61 2.23 2.06
N ILE A 21 -11.29 1.34 2.77
CA ILE A 21 -11.49 1.46 4.22
C ILE A 21 -10.14 1.49 4.94
N ALA A 22 -9.23 0.56 4.63
CA ALA A 22 -7.89 0.53 5.25
C ALA A 22 -7.13 1.85 5.02
N PHE A 23 -7.13 2.36 3.79
CA PHE A 23 -6.52 3.65 3.44
C PHE A 23 -7.10 4.83 4.24
N LEU A 24 -8.43 4.94 4.31
CA LEU A 24 -9.09 6.01 5.05
C LEU A 24 -8.83 5.93 6.56
N MET A 25 -8.70 4.72 7.09
CA MET A 25 -8.33 4.50 8.50
C MET A 25 -6.87 4.89 8.80
N GLU A 26 -5.94 4.59 7.89
CA GLU A 26 -4.55 5.03 7.99
C GLU A 26 -4.43 6.54 7.97
N ARG A 27 -5.17 7.19 7.06
CA ARG A 27 -5.24 8.65 6.99
C ARG A 27 -5.69 9.28 8.30
N GLN A 28 -6.62 8.64 9.01
CA GLN A 28 -7.10 9.08 10.33
C GLN A 28 -6.17 8.66 11.49
N ARG A 29 -5.03 8.02 11.21
CA ARG A 29 -4.10 7.47 12.22
C ARG A 29 -4.79 6.51 13.18
N ALA A 30 -5.74 5.72 12.68
CA ALA A 30 -6.40 4.69 13.46
C ALA A 30 -5.40 3.60 13.92
N GLY A 31 -5.78 2.79 14.92
CA GLY A 31 -4.93 1.72 15.42
C GLY A 31 -4.61 0.66 14.35
N SER A 32 -3.32 0.33 14.21
CA SER A 32 -2.78 -0.59 13.19
C SER A 32 -3.50 -1.94 13.12
N TYR A 33 -3.91 -2.50 14.26
CA TYR A 33 -4.64 -3.78 14.30
C TYR A 33 -5.91 -3.78 13.43
N ARG A 34 -6.68 -2.68 13.42
CA ARG A 34 -7.91 -2.62 12.62
C ARG A 34 -7.62 -2.47 11.14
N ILE A 35 -6.65 -1.63 10.78
CA ILE A 35 -6.19 -1.45 9.40
C ILE A 35 -5.75 -2.79 8.81
N GLU A 36 -4.92 -3.52 9.57
CA GLU A 36 -4.44 -4.85 9.19
C GLU A 36 -5.57 -5.88 9.04
N ALA A 37 -6.66 -5.77 9.82
CA ALA A 37 -7.82 -6.64 9.65
C ALA A 37 -8.51 -6.44 8.29
N PHE A 38 -8.69 -5.19 7.84
CA PHE A 38 -9.27 -4.89 6.53
C PHE A 38 -8.36 -5.32 5.38
N ARG A 39 -7.05 -5.10 5.50
CA ARG A 39 -6.05 -5.56 4.51
C ARG A 39 -6.02 -7.08 4.39
N LYS A 40 -6.01 -7.79 5.51
CA LYS A 40 -6.04 -9.26 5.51
C LYS A 40 -7.34 -9.79 4.91
N ALA A 41 -8.48 -9.18 5.22
CA ALA A 41 -9.74 -9.56 4.60
C ALA A 41 -9.69 -9.36 3.08
N ALA A 42 -9.17 -8.23 2.59
CA ALA A 42 -9.01 -7.97 1.16
C ALA A 42 -8.10 -9.03 0.51
N ALA A 43 -6.95 -9.32 1.10
CA ALA A 43 -6.04 -10.36 0.61
C ALA A 43 -6.67 -11.76 0.58
N THR A 44 -7.42 -12.13 1.64
CA THR A 44 -8.13 -13.41 1.71
C THR A 44 -9.13 -13.55 0.56
N ILE A 45 -9.95 -12.52 0.30
CA ILE A 45 -10.98 -12.63 -0.73
C ILE A 45 -10.42 -12.51 -2.16
N SER A 46 -9.34 -11.75 -2.36
CA SER A 46 -8.66 -11.65 -3.66
C SER A 46 -7.98 -12.95 -4.09
N ALA A 47 -7.66 -13.83 -3.13
CA ALA A 47 -7.06 -15.13 -3.40
C ALA A 47 -8.08 -16.24 -3.68
N LEU A 48 -9.39 -15.95 -3.57
CA LEU A 48 -10.43 -16.94 -3.83
C LEU A 48 -10.61 -17.15 -5.35
N PRO A 49 -11.00 -18.37 -5.78
CA PRO A 49 -11.43 -18.60 -7.15
C PRO A 49 -12.64 -17.73 -7.54
N ASP A 50 -12.77 -17.44 -8.82
CA ASP A 50 -13.90 -16.69 -9.38
C ASP A 50 -15.25 -17.30 -8.94
N GLY A 51 -16.14 -16.45 -8.42
CA GLY A 51 -17.48 -16.85 -7.97
C GLY A 51 -17.56 -17.49 -6.57
N GLU A 52 -16.45 -17.92 -5.98
CA GLU A 52 -16.43 -18.54 -4.64
C GLU A 52 -16.93 -17.57 -3.55
N LEU A 53 -16.52 -16.30 -3.64
CA LEU A 53 -16.95 -15.27 -2.68
C LEU A 53 -18.47 -15.07 -2.71
N ALA A 54 -19.06 -15.00 -3.91
CA ALA A 54 -20.51 -14.85 -4.08
C ALA A 54 -21.25 -16.10 -3.58
N ALA A 55 -20.74 -17.30 -3.86
CA ALA A 55 -21.33 -18.54 -3.36
C ALA A 55 -21.34 -18.60 -1.82
N ARG A 56 -20.23 -18.20 -1.17
CA ARG A 56 -20.14 -18.08 0.29
C ARG A 56 -21.08 -17.03 0.86
N HIS A 57 -21.25 -15.91 0.16
CA HIS A 57 -22.21 -14.88 0.55
C HIS A 57 -23.63 -15.43 0.57
N THR A 58 -24.06 -16.09 -0.51
CA THR A 58 -25.38 -16.75 -0.57
C THR A 58 -25.54 -17.83 0.49
N ALA A 59 -24.47 -18.58 0.80
CA ALA A 59 -24.48 -19.62 1.83
C ALA A 59 -24.37 -19.09 3.27
N GLY A 60 -24.09 -17.80 3.47
CA GLY A 60 -23.86 -17.21 4.79
C GLY A 60 -22.54 -17.62 5.46
N THR A 61 -21.56 -18.12 4.70
CA THR A 61 -20.30 -18.71 5.21
C THR A 61 -19.07 -17.83 4.98
N VAL A 62 -19.26 -16.54 4.67
CA VAL A 62 -18.15 -15.59 4.45
C VAL A 62 -17.27 -15.43 5.70
N GLN A 63 -17.86 -15.48 6.90
CA GLN A 63 -17.13 -15.37 8.17
C GLN A 63 -16.30 -16.62 8.53
N ASP A 64 -16.49 -17.73 7.81
CA ASP A 64 -15.68 -18.93 7.99
C ASP A 64 -14.28 -18.77 7.34
N LEU A 65 -14.10 -17.74 6.52
CA LEU A 65 -12.82 -17.43 5.90
C LEU A 65 -11.84 -16.81 6.90
N PRO A 66 -10.54 -17.17 6.82
CA PRO A 66 -9.54 -16.65 7.74
C PRO A 66 -9.39 -15.13 7.62
N GLY A 67 -9.39 -14.46 8.77
CA GLY A 67 -9.24 -13.00 8.83
C GLY A 67 -10.51 -12.20 8.52
N ILE A 68 -11.65 -12.86 8.29
CA ILE A 68 -12.93 -12.19 8.09
C ILE A 68 -13.75 -12.20 9.38
N GLY A 69 -13.95 -11.01 9.96
CA GLY A 69 -14.80 -10.81 11.12
C GLY A 69 -16.13 -10.15 10.74
N LYS A 70 -17.01 -9.94 11.73
CA LYS A 70 -18.34 -9.33 11.52
C LYS A 70 -18.30 -8.03 10.71
N ALA A 71 -17.36 -7.14 11.00
CA ALA A 71 -17.25 -5.84 10.32
C ALA A 71 -16.84 -5.99 8.85
N THR A 72 -15.81 -6.79 8.55
CA THR A 72 -15.36 -7.01 7.16
C THR A 72 -16.37 -7.83 6.37
N ALA A 73 -17.05 -8.80 7.00
CA ALA A 73 -18.14 -9.55 6.38
C ALA A 73 -19.34 -8.65 6.00
N GLY A 74 -19.71 -7.68 6.85
CA GLY A 74 -20.75 -6.70 6.52
C GLY A 74 -20.40 -5.88 5.29
N VAL A 75 -19.18 -5.34 5.24
CA VAL A 75 -18.67 -4.60 4.07
C VAL A 75 -18.69 -5.45 2.80
N ILE A 76 -18.27 -6.71 2.89
CA ILE A 76 -18.28 -7.63 1.75
C ILE A 76 -19.72 -7.87 1.27
N GLY A 77 -20.65 -8.13 2.18
CA GLY A 77 -22.05 -8.41 1.83
C GLY A 77 -22.71 -7.22 1.13
N GLU A 78 -22.62 -6.03 1.72
CA GLU A 78 -23.17 -4.79 1.15
C GLU A 78 -22.59 -4.51 -0.26
N ALA A 79 -21.28 -4.71 -0.44
CA ALA A 79 -20.63 -4.55 -1.74
C ALA A 79 -21.12 -5.59 -2.78
N LEU A 80 -21.31 -6.86 -2.38
CA LEU A 80 -21.84 -7.92 -3.26
C LEU A 80 -23.31 -7.72 -3.62
N GLU A 81 -24.06 -7.01 -2.79
CA GLU A 81 -25.44 -6.58 -3.06
C GLU A 81 -25.50 -5.38 -4.04
N GLY A 82 -24.33 -4.88 -4.45
CA GLY A 82 -24.20 -3.74 -5.37
C GLY A 82 -24.34 -2.39 -4.67
N GLU A 83 -24.29 -2.36 -3.34
CA GLU A 83 -24.38 -1.15 -2.54
C GLU A 83 -23.00 -0.54 -2.26
N LEU A 84 -22.98 0.71 -1.77
CA LEU A 84 -21.79 1.31 -1.18
C LEU A 84 -21.81 1.00 0.31
N PRO A 85 -20.87 0.23 0.86
CA PRO A 85 -20.93 -0.17 2.26
C PRO A 85 -21.06 1.02 3.20
N ALA A 86 -22.02 0.99 4.13
CA ALA A 86 -22.30 2.06 5.07
C ALA A 86 -21.07 2.43 5.91
N TYR A 87 -20.23 1.45 6.24
CA TYR A 87 -18.96 1.69 6.93
C TYR A 87 -17.98 2.50 6.08
N LEU A 88 -17.87 2.19 4.78
CA LEU A 88 -17.06 2.96 3.84
C LEU A 88 -17.62 4.36 3.65
N THR A 89 -18.94 4.51 3.46
CA THR A 89 -19.61 5.81 3.34
C THR A 89 -19.28 6.72 4.52
N SER A 90 -19.43 6.21 5.74
CA SER A 90 -19.10 6.96 6.96
C SER A 90 -17.63 7.39 7.00
N LEU A 91 -16.70 6.53 6.59
CA LEU A 91 -15.28 6.91 6.52
C LEU A 91 -15.00 7.95 5.45
N GLN A 92 -15.64 7.88 4.29
CA GLN A 92 -15.47 8.88 3.22
C GLN A 92 -15.99 10.25 3.65
N ASP A 93 -17.16 10.32 4.27
CA ASP A 93 -17.76 11.57 4.77
C ASP A 93 -16.89 12.25 5.83
N ASN A 94 -16.25 11.44 6.68
CA ASN A 94 -15.32 11.90 7.71
C ASN A 94 -13.89 12.20 7.19
N ASN A 95 -13.61 12.02 5.90
CA ASN A 95 -12.29 12.26 5.27
C ASN A 95 -12.35 13.22 4.08
N THR A 96 -13.34 14.12 4.04
CA THR A 96 -13.59 15.00 2.90
C THR A 96 -12.62 16.18 2.79
N SER A 97 -11.96 16.59 3.87
CA SER A 97 -11.05 17.73 3.89
C SER A 97 -9.57 17.32 3.90
N LEU A 98 -8.71 18.24 3.47
CA LEU A 98 -7.28 18.18 3.79
C LEU A 98 -7.10 18.19 5.31
N LEU A 99 -6.01 17.59 5.78
CA LEU A 99 -5.69 17.62 7.22
C LEU A 99 -5.28 19.04 7.64
N GLU A 100 -4.57 19.74 6.75
CA GLU A 100 -4.12 21.11 6.94
C GLU A 100 -4.33 21.91 5.64
N PRO A 101 -4.80 23.17 5.72
CA PRO A 101 -4.89 24.06 4.56
C PRO A 101 -3.51 24.59 4.15
N GLY A 102 -3.38 25.05 2.90
CA GLY A 102 -2.19 25.75 2.39
C GLY A 102 -1.18 24.87 1.66
N GLY A 103 -1.39 23.55 1.62
CA GLY A 103 -0.57 22.59 0.89
C GLY A 103 -1.09 22.23 -0.50
N GLU A 104 -2.20 22.82 -0.96
CA GLU A 104 -2.93 22.39 -2.15
C GLU A 104 -2.08 22.45 -3.42
N ALA A 105 -1.34 23.55 -3.61
CA ALA A 105 -0.50 23.75 -4.79
C ALA A 105 0.72 22.80 -4.79
N LEU A 106 1.29 22.52 -3.61
CA LEU A 106 2.38 21.55 -3.47
C LEU A 106 1.87 20.14 -3.77
N TYR A 107 0.74 19.76 -3.18
CA TYR A 107 0.13 18.45 -3.40
C TYR A 107 -0.23 18.24 -4.88
N ALA A 108 -0.85 19.24 -5.53
CA ALA A 108 -1.17 19.17 -6.95
C ALA A 108 0.07 19.09 -7.87
N ALA A 109 1.25 19.45 -7.36
CA ALA A 109 2.52 19.36 -8.08
C ALA A 109 3.30 18.05 -7.78
N LEU A 110 2.83 17.22 -6.85
CA LEU A 110 3.47 15.93 -6.55
C LEU A 110 3.22 14.95 -7.70
N ALA A 111 4.31 14.51 -8.32
CA ALA A 111 4.28 13.49 -9.37
C ALA A 111 4.83 12.13 -8.90
N GLY A 112 5.55 12.09 -7.78
CA GLY A 112 6.08 10.85 -7.23
C GLY A 112 6.69 11.03 -5.84
N ASP A 113 7.10 9.91 -5.26
CA ASP A 113 7.75 9.85 -3.95
C ASP A 113 9.10 9.13 -4.08
N ALA A 114 10.15 9.73 -3.50
CA ALA A 114 11.52 9.24 -3.55
C ALA A 114 11.98 8.55 -2.26
N HIS A 115 11.13 8.50 -1.23
CA HIS A 115 11.49 7.97 0.08
C HIS A 115 10.31 7.20 0.66
N THR A 116 10.24 5.90 0.39
CA THR A 116 9.13 5.04 0.82
C THR A 116 9.62 3.68 1.31
N HIS A 117 9.09 3.24 2.46
CA HIS A 117 9.45 1.95 3.07
C HIS A 117 8.25 1.02 3.06
N SER A 118 8.48 -0.24 2.68
CA SER A 118 7.49 -1.29 2.69
C SER A 118 7.63 -2.15 3.95
N ASN A 119 6.81 -3.18 4.07
CA ASN A 119 6.97 -4.20 5.10
C ASN A 119 8.22 -5.10 4.91
N TRP A 120 9.09 -4.80 3.94
CA TRP A 120 10.40 -5.42 3.80
C TRP A 120 11.45 -4.82 4.74
N SER A 121 11.30 -3.56 5.18
CA SER A 121 12.01 -2.98 6.33
C SER A 121 11.04 -2.64 7.48
N ASP A 122 10.82 -1.35 7.72
CA ASP A 122 10.10 -0.74 8.84
C ASP A 122 8.76 -0.11 8.43
N GLY A 123 8.42 -0.17 7.14
CA GLY A 123 7.12 0.23 6.63
C GLY A 123 5.99 -0.74 7.02
N GLY A 124 4.75 -0.26 6.90
CA GLY A 124 3.54 -1.00 7.28
C GLY A 124 2.85 -1.74 6.14
N SER A 125 3.22 -1.48 4.89
CA SER A 125 2.43 -1.86 3.71
C SER A 125 3.19 -2.79 2.78
N PRO A 126 2.52 -3.79 2.15
CA PRO A 126 3.08 -4.53 1.02
C PRO A 126 3.38 -3.61 -0.17
N ILE A 127 4.36 -3.96 -0.99
CA ILE A 127 4.81 -3.16 -2.15
C ILE A 127 3.65 -2.92 -3.12
N GLU A 128 2.84 -3.95 -3.40
CA GLU A 128 1.70 -3.88 -4.32
C GLU A 128 0.64 -2.87 -3.83
N GLU A 129 0.38 -2.82 -2.53
CA GLU A 129 -0.58 -1.87 -1.95
C GLU A 129 -0.04 -0.43 -2.02
N MET A 130 1.26 -0.25 -1.79
CA MET A 130 1.91 1.06 -1.94
C MET A 130 1.81 1.57 -3.38
N VAL A 131 2.09 0.71 -4.36
CA VAL A 131 2.01 1.04 -5.79
C VAL A 131 0.58 1.40 -6.18
N LEU A 132 -0.41 0.58 -5.80
CA LEU A 132 -1.81 0.87 -6.08
C LEU A 132 -2.25 2.20 -5.44
N THR A 133 -1.84 2.46 -4.20
CA THR A 133 -2.13 3.73 -3.52
C THR A 133 -1.47 4.91 -4.21
N ALA A 134 -0.22 4.77 -4.67
CA ALA A 134 0.48 5.81 -5.42
C ALA A 134 -0.27 6.18 -6.71
N VAL A 135 -0.72 5.17 -7.47
CA VAL A 135 -1.57 5.37 -8.67
C VAL A 135 -2.90 6.04 -8.30
N GLU A 136 -3.58 5.55 -7.27
CA GLU A 136 -4.88 6.11 -6.82
C GLU A 136 -4.77 7.57 -6.35
N THR A 137 -3.61 7.97 -5.83
CA THR A 137 -3.33 9.34 -5.35
C THR A 137 -2.73 10.25 -6.43
N GLY A 138 -2.61 9.77 -7.67
CA GLY A 138 -2.19 10.57 -8.82
C GLY A 138 -0.68 10.64 -9.05
N HIS A 139 0.11 9.82 -8.35
CA HIS A 139 1.55 9.72 -8.62
C HIS A 139 1.79 8.96 -9.93
N GLU A 140 2.78 9.43 -10.70
CA GLU A 140 3.27 8.82 -11.94
C GLU A 140 4.41 7.83 -11.66
N TRP A 141 5.11 8.00 -10.55
CA TRP A 141 6.24 7.17 -10.14
C TRP A 141 6.42 7.10 -8.62
N MET A 142 7.16 6.09 -8.16
CA MET A 142 7.60 5.95 -6.76
C MET A 142 8.95 5.23 -6.73
N VAL A 143 9.80 5.56 -5.77
CA VAL A 143 11.02 4.83 -5.46
C VAL A 143 10.81 4.02 -4.18
N LEU A 144 11.08 2.72 -4.25
CA LEU A 144 11.10 1.87 -3.05
C LEU A 144 12.48 1.96 -2.40
N THR A 145 12.57 2.48 -1.18
CA THR A 145 13.83 2.78 -0.47
C THR A 145 13.94 2.08 0.88
N ASP A 146 13.47 0.83 0.99
CA ASP A 146 13.61 0.03 2.22
C ASP A 146 15.07 0.03 2.75
N HIS A 147 15.24 -0.07 4.07
CA HIS A 147 16.52 0.12 4.73
C HIS A 147 17.58 -0.97 4.43
N SER A 148 18.85 -0.57 4.51
CA SER A 148 20.03 -1.43 4.49
C SER A 148 20.24 -2.22 5.79
N PRO A 149 21.10 -3.27 5.79
CA PRO A 149 21.22 -4.27 6.86
C PRO A 149 21.54 -3.79 8.29
N GLN A 150 22.29 -2.70 8.47
CA GLN A 150 22.83 -2.30 9.78
C GLN A 150 21.81 -1.74 10.75
N LEU A 151 20.65 -1.30 10.25
CA LEU A 151 19.43 -1.18 11.05
C LEU A 151 18.93 -2.58 11.46
N LYS A 152 19.63 -3.22 12.41
CA LYS A 152 19.27 -4.51 13.01
C LYS A 152 17.85 -4.52 13.60
N VAL A 153 17.32 -3.33 13.93
CA VAL A 153 15.94 -3.14 14.40
C VAL A 153 14.93 -3.19 13.25
N ALA A 154 15.29 -2.71 12.05
CA ALA A 154 14.41 -2.61 10.89
C ALA A 154 14.40 -3.85 9.97
N ARG A 155 15.13 -4.92 10.32
CA ARG A 155 15.33 -6.08 9.42
C ARG A 155 15.79 -5.63 8.03
N GLY A 156 16.88 -4.87 7.95
CA GLY A 156 17.40 -4.33 6.69
C GLY A 156 17.67 -5.37 5.59
N LEU A 157 17.76 -4.88 4.35
CA LEU A 157 17.92 -5.68 3.15
C LEU A 157 19.37 -6.09 2.92
N THR A 158 19.67 -7.36 3.20
CA THR A 158 20.90 -7.99 2.71
C THR A 158 20.94 -7.96 1.17
N VAL A 159 22.13 -8.12 0.59
CA VAL A 159 22.31 -8.28 -0.88
C VAL A 159 21.32 -9.28 -1.48
N GLU A 160 21.12 -10.42 -0.81
CA GLU A 160 20.20 -11.46 -1.27
C GLU A 160 18.74 -10.99 -1.26
N ARG A 161 18.30 -10.31 -0.18
CA ARG A 161 16.93 -9.80 -0.07
C ARG A 161 16.68 -8.65 -1.04
N LEU A 162 17.62 -7.71 -1.16
CA LEU A 162 17.54 -6.62 -2.13
C LEU A 162 17.48 -7.16 -3.58
N THR A 163 18.24 -8.21 -3.89
CA THR A 163 18.16 -8.87 -5.21
C THR A 163 16.75 -9.40 -5.49
N LYS A 164 16.09 -10.00 -4.51
CA LYS A 164 14.70 -10.48 -4.64
C LYS A 164 13.72 -9.30 -4.79
N GLN A 165 13.91 -8.24 -4.02
CA GLN A 165 13.06 -7.05 -4.11
C GLN A 165 13.20 -6.36 -5.46
N ILE A 166 14.42 -6.22 -6.00
CA ILE A 166 14.66 -5.70 -7.35
C ILE A 166 13.86 -6.49 -8.39
N ALA A 167 13.86 -7.83 -8.31
CA ALA A 167 13.09 -8.65 -9.25
C ALA A 167 11.57 -8.41 -9.14
N ILE A 168 11.05 -8.16 -7.93
CA ILE A 168 9.65 -7.78 -7.71
C ILE A 168 9.37 -6.41 -8.32
N VAL A 169 10.25 -5.43 -8.07
CA VAL A 169 10.14 -4.06 -8.62
C VAL A 169 10.14 -4.08 -10.14
N ASP A 170 11.04 -4.85 -10.76
CA ASP A 170 11.12 -4.99 -12.21
C ASP A 170 9.84 -5.64 -12.77
N ALA A 171 9.29 -6.65 -12.10
CA ALA A 171 8.05 -7.31 -12.52
C ALA A 171 6.83 -6.38 -12.42
N ILE A 172 6.71 -5.60 -11.34
CA ILE A 172 5.63 -4.62 -11.17
C ILE A 172 5.74 -3.48 -12.19
N THR A 173 6.95 -2.96 -12.40
CA THR A 173 7.16 -1.89 -13.40
C THR A 173 6.83 -2.37 -14.80
N ALA A 174 7.20 -3.61 -15.14
CA ALA A 174 6.86 -4.20 -16.43
C ALA A 174 5.34 -4.38 -16.60
N SER A 175 4.61 -4.78 -15.54
CA SER A 175 3.15 -4.97 -15.62
C SER A 175 2.36 -3.66 -15.71
N LEU A 176 2.95 -2.54 -15.25
CA LEU A 176 2.34 -1.20 -15.26
C LEU A 176 2.94 -0.27 -16.33
N ALA A 177 3.71 -0.82 -17.27
CA ALA A 177 4.42 -0.04 -18.29
C ALA A 177 3.50 0.96 -19.01
N GLY A 178 3.91 2.23 -19.00
CA GLY A 178 3.16 3.34 -19.60
C GLY A 178 2.07 3.95 -18.70
N THR A 179 1.83 3.38 -17.51
CA THR A 179 0.87 3.91 -16.52
C THR A 179 1.58 4.42 -15.27
N PHE A 180 2.54 3.65 -14.74
CA PHE A 180 3.25 3.97 -13.50
C PHE A 180 4.66 3.39 -13.52
N THR A 181 5.62 4.07 -12.89
CA THR A 181 7.01 3.60 -12.79
C THR A 181 7.41 3.36 -11.33
N LEU A 182 7.76 2.12 -10.98
CA LEU A 182 8.36 1.79 -9.68
C LEU A 182 9.88 1.68 -9.83
N LEU A 183 10.61 2.55 -9.16
CA LEU A 183 12.07 2.65 -9.24
C LEU A 183 12.73 1.85 -8.13
N LYS A 184 13.91 1.30 -8.43
CA LYS A 184 14.73 0.53 -7.50
C LYS A 184 15.54 1.50 -6.65
N GLY A 185 15.29 1.51 -5.35
CA GLY A 185 16.09 2.30 -4.41
C GLY A 185 16.53 1.50 -3.20
N ILE A 186 17.27 2.18 -2.35
CA ILE A 186 17.61 1.74 -1.00
C ILE A 186 17.92 2.98 -0.16
N GLU A 187 17.53 2.97 1.11
CA GLU A 187 18.13 3.86 2.11
C GLU A 187 19.28 3.14 2.82
N VAL A 188 20.48 3.72 2.77
CA VAL A 188 21.71 3.18 3.37
C VAL A 188 22.27 4.11 4.44
N ASP A 189 22.77 3.50 5.51
CA ASP A 189 23.55 4.21 6.51
C ASP A 189 24.95 4.57 5.96
N ILE A 190 25.43 5.75 6.32
CA ILE A 190 26.84 6.16 6.21
C ILE A 190 27.53 5.70 7.49
N LEU A 191 28.50 4.80 7.35
CA LEU A 191 29.24 4.21 8.45
C LEU A 191 30.26 5.19 9.04
N ASP A 192 30.79 4.88 10.23
CA ASP A 192 31.79 5.70 10.94
C ASP A 192 33.05 6.00 10.10
N ASP A 193 33.39 5.13 9.15
CA ASP A 193 34.50 5.29 8.22
C ASP A 193 34.15 6.05 6.93
N GLY A 194 32.90 6.52 6.82
CA GLY A 194 32.34 7.22 5.66
C GLY A 194 31.92 6.31 4.50
N SER A 195 32.06 4.99 4.64
CA SER A 195 31.54 4.04 3.64
C SER A 195 30.02 3.86 3.77
N LEU A 196 29.38 3.28 2.75
CA LEU A 196 27.93 3.00 2.75
C LEU A 196 27.67 1.57 3.20
N ASP A 197 26.56 1.34 3.91
CA ASP A 197 26.11 0.02 4.37
C ASP A 197 25.58 -0.90 3.25
N GLN A 198 26.28 -0.95 2.12
CA GLN A 198 25.96 -1.82 0.99
C GLN A 198 27.17 -1.97 0.06
N THR A 199 27.22 -3.08 -0.70
CA THR A 199 28.32 -3.29 -1.65
C THR A 199 28.22 -2.34 -2.86
N PRO A 200 29.35 -1.79 -3.37
CA PRO A 200 29.33 -0.94 -4.57
C PRO A 200 28.68 -1.60 -5.79
N ALA A 201 28.87 -2.91 -5.96
CA ALA A 201 28.28 -3.69 -7.05
C ALA A 201 26.75 -3.80 -6.95
N MET A 202 26.19 -3.76 -5.74
CA MET A 202 24.75 -3.73 -5.54
C MET A 202 24.19 -2.32 -5.75
N LEU A 203 24.85 -1.30 -5.20
CA LEU A 203 24.44 0.10 -5.38
C LEU A 203 24.39 0.50 -6.86
N ALA A 204 25.30 -0.02 -7.69
CA ALA A 204 25.31 0.22 -9.14
C ALA A 204 24.09 -0.35 -9.90
N LYS A 205 23.22 -1.13 -9.26
CA LYS A 205 21.99 -1.69 -9.85
C LYS A 205 20.74 -0.86 -9.54
N LEU A 206 20.85 0.16 -8.69
CA LEU A 206 19.74 0.94 -8.18
C LEU A 206 19.61 2.26 -8.96
N ASP A 207 18.38 2.74 -9.06
CA ASP A 207 18.05 4.01 -9.71
C ASP A 207 18.28 5.19 -8.75
N LEU A 208 18.10 4.97 -7.44
CA LEU A 208 18.31 5.97 -6.39
C LEU A 208 18.94 5.33 -5.14
N VAL A 209 19.89 6.04 -4.53
CA VAL A 209 20.45 5.69 -3.23
C VAL A 209 20.25 6.88 -2.31
N VAL A 210 19.48 6.70 -1.25
CA VAL A 210 19.34 7.67 -0.15
C VAL A 210 20.38 7.29 0.90
N ALA A 211 21.21 8.25 1.32
CA ALA A 211 22.23 8.01 2.34
C ALA A 211 22.02 8.94 3.53
N SER A 212 22.06 8.39 4.74
CA SER A 212 21.84 9.11 6.00
C SER A 212 22.87 8.71 7.06
N VAL A 213 23.03 9.54 8.11
CA VAL A 213 23.96 9.35 9.26
C VAL A 213 23.14 9.07 10.51
#